data_AF-A0A7C4AXX2-F1
#
_entry.id   AF-A0A7C4AXX2-F1
#
_cell.length_a   1.000
_cell.length_b   1.000
_cell.length_c   1.000
_cell.angle_alpha   90.00
_cell.angle_beta   90.00
_cell.angle_gamma   90.00
#
_symmetry.space_group_name_H-M   'P 1'
#
loop_
_entity.id
_entity.type
_entity.pdbx_description
1 polymer ?
#
loop_
_entity_poly.entity_id
_entity_poly.type
_entity_poly.pdbx_seq_one_letter_code
_entity_poly.pdbx_strand_id
1 'polypeptide(L)'
;MMLKRVSSWKRGQIILVMSILLITVILLVSTIIYLTSTQHLFFKYNPSREIILSIDADFHRALTRILANTTALYSEWAEIDGPRRNANITFSYWVLSTQAAYAGKGLNIETQWIDEPIQESRTMELVVGGSKKNLSYPERRLQDRLLKLFWYRPNSISAIGADISIDATDQGVIGWRATHIVLLNLTITSIRVEKNEGSVYVDVVVLRENGFPVNDLHKTNFEIYLFNPDAPQGVYPWIREKMDNQDQVVYNGDGSYTIRLVPDFNPGKNSPFWTFYYQFVIVRVKDSRGIIVEAYSYAGMEYIIQENAIEPYYPNNPLKTDETYLFELLPNGTIFWFGWPINPGNSPPIPMPPVKQVRVYINDTSTPTGFREASYQAERWTPDYKLPLFNYAEWRRRLGEGSKLAFLVDYPPGVYQRKVRIVWAEDCDATPPDYMVDIEYGADEVRINNKVYTMKLKVGPGSYELDYSLSIVNGDRRHTEYALFGYDVLRFSGGYWFPKRLPY
;
A
#
# COMPACT_ATOMS: atom_id res chain seq x y z
N MET A 1 -93.92 38.82 43.63
CA MET A 1 -92.78 37.89 43.43
C MET A 1 -92.93 37.28 42.04
N MET A 2 -92.13 37.76 41.09
CA MET A 2 -92.36 37.65 39.64
C MET A 2 -91.84 36.30 39.10
N LEU A 3 -92.76 35.39 38.76
CA LEU A 3 -92.50 34.30 37.82
C LEU A 3 -92.70 34.87 36.40
N LYS A 4 -91.61 35.33 35.78
CA LYS A 4 -91.63 35.80 34.39
C LYS A 4 -91.57 34.59 33.44
N ARG A 5 -92.70 34.37 32.76
CA ARG A 5 -92.93 33.50 31.60
C ARG A 5 -91.68 33.33 30.72
N VAL A 6 -91.22 32.09 30.58
CA VAL A 6 -90.31 31.65 29.52
C VAL A 6 -91.05 31.78 28.18
N SER A 7 -90.54 32.68 27.34
CA SER A 7 -91.05 33.05 26.02
C SER A 7 -91.02 31.88 25.05
N SER A 8 -92.08 31.72 24.26
CA SER A 8 -92.32 30.67 23.28
C SER A 8 -91.27 30.69 22.15
N TRP A 9 -90.35 29.73 22.14
CA TRP A 9 -89.51 29.46 20.98
C TRP A 9 -90.39 28.98 19.81
N LYS A 10 -90.26 29.62 18.64
CA LYS A 10 -90.93 29.15 17.42
C LYS A 10 -90.31 27.80 17.04
N ARG A 11 -91.14 26.80 16.70
CA ARG A 11 -90.71 25.42 16.36
C ARG A 11 -89.52 25.35 15.38
N GLY A 12 -89.37 26.33 14.47
CA GLY A 12 -88.23 26.45 13.57
C GLY A 12 -86.87 26.75 14.23
N GLN A 13 -86.83 27.51 15.33
CA GLN A 13 -85.59 27.80 16.08
C GLN A 13 -85.07 26.55 16.81
N ILE A 14 -85.96 25.70 17.30
CA ILE A 14 -85.60 24.42 17.94
C ILE A 14 -84.95 23.48 16.90
N ILE A 15 -85.52 23.41 15.69
CA ILE A 15 -84.98 22.59 14.59
C ILE A 15 -83.59 23.10 14.18
N LEU A 16 -83.40 24.42 14.12
CA LEU A 16 -82.13 25.03 13.73
C LEU A 16 -81.03 24.78 14.78
N VAL A 17 -81.35 24.94 16.07
CA VAL A 17 -80.42 24.62 17.17
C VAL A 17 -80.09 23.13 17.20
N MET A 18 -81.07 22.25 17.04
CA MET A 18 -80.83 20.80 16.98
C MET A 18 -79.98 20.41 15.77
N SER A 19 -80.16 21.06 14.61
CA SER A 19 -79.36 20.80 13.41
C SER A 19 -77.91 21.27 13.59
N ILE A 20 -77.69 22.45 14.16
CA ILE A 20 -76.35 22.95 14.48
C ILE A 20 -75.66 22.05 15.52
N LEU A 21 -76.41 21.60 16.54
CA LEU A 21 -75.91 20.70 17.57
C LEU A 21 -75.54 19.33 16.98
N LEU A 22 -76.35 18.82 16.05
CA LEU A 22 -76.09 17.55 15.36
C LEU A 22 -74.88 17.66 14.42
N ILE A 23 -74.73 18.77 13.68
CA ILE A 23 -73.56 19.03 12.84
C ILE A 23 -72.29 19.16 13.68
N THR A 24 -72.35 19.87 14.82
CA THR A 24 -71.19 20.00 15.72
C THR A 24 -70.80 18.68 16.35
N VAL A 25 -71.77 17.85 16.76
CA VAL A 25 -71.49 16.50 17.27
C VAL A 25 -70.86 15.61 16.19
N ILE A 26 -71.38 15.63 14.96
CA ILE A 26 -70.80 14.87 13.84
C ILE A 26 -69.37 15.32 13.55
N LEU A 27 -69.12 16.64 13.50
CA LEU A 27 -67.78 17.19 13.31
C LEU A 27 -66.83 16.73 14.42
N LEU A 28 -67.27 16.79 15.68
CA LEU A 28 -66.45 16.46 16.85
C LEU A 28 -66.13 14.95 16.90
N VAL A 29 -67.10 14.09 16.58
CA VAL A 29 -66.88 12.65 16.42
C VAL A 29 -65.93 12.36 15.27
N SER A 30 -66.07 13.07 14.14
CA SER A 30 -65.17 12.93 12.99
C SER A 30 -63.73 13.32 13.32
N THR A 31 -63.51 14.42 14.05
CA THR A 31 -62.16 14.81 14.51
C THR A 31 -61.57 13.79 15.47
N ILE A 32 -62.37 13.24 16.40
CA ILE A 32 -61.90 12.20 17.32
C ILE A 32 -61.51 10.93 16.56
N ILE A 33 -62.32 10.47 15.61
CA ILE A 33 -62.02 9.30 14.79
C ILE A 33 -60.74 9.54 13.96
N TYR A 34 -60.59 10.73 13.37
CA TYR A 34 -59.40 11.11 12.62
C TYR A 34 -58.14 11.15 13.51
N LEU A 35 -58.23 11.75 14.69
CA LEU A 35 -57.11 11.82 15.64
C LEU A 35 -56.74 10.42 16.15
N THR A 36 -57.74 9.59 16.46
CA THR A 36 -57.52 8.21 16.94
C THR A 36 -56.91 7.35 15.83
N SER A 37 -57.35 7.51 14.59
CA SER A 37 -56.79 6.80 13.42
C SER A 37 -55.34 7.21 13.16
N THR A 38 -55.05 8.51 13.18
CA THR A 38 -53.68 9.01 13.00
C THR A 38 -52.75 8.59 14.15
N GLN A 39 -53.22 8.62 15.40
CA GLN A 39 -52.49 8.08 16.54
C GLN A 39 -52.28 6.57 16.42
N HIS A 40 -53.29 5.80 16.02
CA HIS A 40 -53.15 4.36 15.83
C HIS A 40 -52.14 4.03 14.73
N LEU A 41 -52.17 4.75 13.61
CA LEU A 41 -51.18 4.62 12.54
C LEU A 41 -49.77 5.01 13.03
N PHE A 42 -49.65 6.07 13.84
CA PHE A 42 -48.38 6.49 14.43
C PHE A 42 -47.84 5.44 15.41
N PHE A 43 -48.69 4.83 16.25
CA PHE A 43 -48.28 3.75 17.15
C PHE A 43 -47.95 2.44 16.42
N LYS A 44 -48.55 2.21 15.24
CA LYS A 44 -48.28 1.02 14.41
C LYS A 44 -47.02 1.19 13.55
N TYR A 45 -46.68 2.44 13.20
CA TYR A 45 -45.48 2.76 12.45
C TYR A 45 -44.26 2.73 13.37
N ASN A 46 -43.32 1.82 13.09
CA ASN A 46 -42.10 1.69 13.87
C ASN A 46 -40.93 2.35 13.13
N PRO A 47 -40.54 3.59 13.48
CA PRO A 47 -39.47 4.32 12.80
C PRO A 47 -38.08 3.71 13.08
N SER A 48 -37.95 2.78 14.04
CA SER A 48 -36.67 2.14 14.35
C SER A 48 -36.05 1.44 13.15
N ARG A 49 -36.86 0.80 12.30
CA ARG A 49 -36.36 0.13 11.09
C ARG A 49 -35.68 1.11 10.15
N GLU A 50 -36.27 2.29 9.94
CA GLU A 50 -35.71 3.30 9.05
C GLU A 50 -34.45 3.93 9.64
N ILE A 51 -34.44 4.18 10.96
CA ILE A 51 -33.25 4.66 11.67
C ILE A 51 -32.10 3.66 11.51
N ILE A 52 -32.34 2.37 11.79
CA ILE A 52 -31.33 1.32 11.67
C ILE A 52 -30.84 1.20 10.23
N LEU A 53 -31.74 1.10 9.25
CA LEU A 53 -31.35 1.00 7.84
C LEU A 53 -30.59 2.23 7.35
N SER A 54 -30.93 3.42 7.86
CA SER A 54 -30.20 4.65 7.55
C SER A 54 -28.81 4.64 8.16
N ILE A 55 -28.66 4.23 9.42
CA ILE A 55 -27.36 4.15 10.10
C ILE A 55 -26.50 3.07 9.43
N ASP A 56 -27.07 1.91 9.10
CA ASP A 56 -26.39 0.81 8.40
C ASP A 56 -25.85 1.24 7.03
N ALA A 57 -26.70 1.88 6.22
CA ALA A 57 -26.30 2.40 4.93
C ALA A 57 -25.23 3.51 5.04
N ASP A 58 -25.34 4.39 6.04
CA ASP A 58 -24.37 5.46 6.25
C ASP A 58 -23.04 4.93 6.80
N PHE A 59 -23.08 3.90 7.65
CA PHE A 59 -21.91 3.18 8.14
C PHE A 59 -21.09 2.59 6.98
N HIS A 60 -21.75 1.87 6.07
CA HIS A 60 -21.11 1.33 4.87
C HIS A 60 -20.50 2.44 4.00
N ARG A 61 -21.20 3.57 3.83
CA ARG A 61 -20.70 4.74 3.06
C ARG A 61 -19.51 5.41 3.74
N ALA A 62 -19.53 5.55 5.07
CA ALA A 62 -18.46 6.11 5.86
C ALA A 62 -17.19 5.28 5.71
N LEU A 63 -17.29 3.95 5.86
CA LEU A 63 -16.17 3.03 5.64
C LEU A 63 -15.61 3.15 4.23
N THR A 64 -16.49 3.12 3.22
CA THR A 64 -16.11 3.27 1.80
C THR A 64 -15.35 4.57 1.55
N ARG A 65 -15.84 5.69 2.07
CA ARG A 65 -15.21 7.01 1.91
C ARG A 65 -13.87 7.09 2.63
N ILE A 66 -13.76 6.51 3.82
CA ILE A 66 -12.52 6.46 4.59
C ILE A 66 -11.46 5.65 3.82
N LEU A 67 -11.83 4.49 3.27
CA LEU A 67 -10.91 3.67 2.49
C LEU A 67 -10.48 4.37 1.18
N ALA A 68 -11.41 4.99 0.47
CA ALA A 68 -11.10 5.76 -0.73
C ALA A 68 -10.10 6.90 -0.45
N ASN A 69 -10.32 7.67 0.63
CA ASN A 69 -9.41 8.74 1.02
C ASN A 69 -8.03 8.19 1.46
N THR A 70 -8.03 7.14 2.26
CA THR A 70 -6.79 6.53 2.77
C THR A 70 -5.93 5.96 1.64
N THR A 71 -6.55 5.24 0.70
CA THR A 71 -5.83 4.66 -0.44
C THR A 71 -5.32 5.73 -1.41
N ALA A 72 -6.06 6.84 -1.58
CA ALA A 72 -5.58 7.99 -2.34
C ALA A 72 -4.34 8.64 -1.72
N LEU A 73 -4.37 8.93 -0.42
CA LEU A 73 -3.23 9.50 0.30
C LEU A 73 -2.04 8.54 0.32
N TYR A 74 -2.26 7.25 0.58
CA TYR A 74 -1.18 6.26 0.55
C TYR A 74 -0.55 6.12 -0.84
N SER A 75 -1.36 6.18 -1.91
CA SER A 75 -0.86 6.12 -3.28
C SER A 75 0.11 7.27 -3.60
N GLU A 76 -0.17 8.47 -3.09
CA GLU A 76 0.63 9.69 -3.27
C GLU A 76 1.89 9.69 -2.40
N TRP A 77 1.73 9.41 -1.10
CA TRP A 77 2.78 9.63 -0.11
C TRP A 77 3.55 8.38 0.29
N ALA A 78 3.04 7.16 -0.01
CA ALA A 78 3.62 5.88 0.41
C ALA A 78 3.77 5.71 1.95
N GLU A 79 3.02 6.51 2.71
CA GLU A 79 3.02 6.61 4.17
C GLU A 79 1.61 6.29 4.68
N ILE A 80 1.49 5.37 5.64
CA ILE A 80 0.18 4.82 6.08
C ILE A 80 -0.27 5.32 7.45
N ASP A 81 0.65 5.77 8.31
CA ASP A 81 0.34 6.14 9.70
C ASP A 81 -0.49 7.43 9.77
N GLY A 82 -0.17 8.42 8.94
CA GLY A 82 -0.93 9.66 8.81
C GLY A 82 -2.35 9.40 8.30
N PRO A 83 -2.52 8.77 7.12
CA PRO A 83 -3.84 8.40 6.60
C PRO A 83 -4.66 7.53 7.56
N ARG A 84 -4.04 6.55 8.23
CA ARG A 84 -4.70 5.72 9.24
C ARG A 84 -5.18 6.52 10.44
N ARG A 85 -4.35 7.44 10.95
CA ARG A 85 -4.77 8.31 12.06
C ARG A 85 -6.00 9.14 11.65
N ASN A 86 -5.98 9.70 10.45
CA ASN A 86 -7.12 10.44 9.92
C ASN A 86 -8.36 9.55 9.71
N ALA A 87 -8.18 8.31 9.27
CA ALA A 87 -9.25 7.32 9.16
C ALA A 87 -9.93 7.05 10.51
N ASN A 88 -9.14 6.77 11.56
CA ASN A 88 -9.66 6.52 12.90
C ASN A 88 -10.39 7.74 13.49
N ILE A 89 -9.86 8.94 13.26
CA ILE A 89 -10.50 10.20 13.66
C ILE A 89 -11.83 10.38 12.93
N THR A 90 -11.84 10.22 11.60
CA THR A 90 -13.04 10.37 10.76
C THR A 90 -14.12 9.36 11.16
N PHE A 91 -13.72 8.11 11.42
CA PHE A 91 -14.61 7.06 11.90
C PHE A 91 -15.22 7.41 13.26
N SER A 92 -14.40 7.86 14.21
CA SER A 92 -14.86 8.26 15.55
C SER A 92 -15.82 9.47 15.48
N TYR A 93 -15.52 10.45 14.62
CA TYR A 93 -16.42 11.58 14.38
C TYR A 93 -17.75 11.14 13.77
N TRP A 94 -17.75 10.18 12.84
CA TRP A 94 -18.98 9.62 12.30
C TRP A 94 -19.84 8.95 13.40
N VAL A 95 -19.24 8.15 14.28
CA VAL A 95 -19.96 7.53 15.41
C VAL A 95 -20.58 8.60 16.32
N LEU A 96 -19.79 9.57 16.77
CA LEU A 96 -20.24 10.62 17.68
C LEU A 96 -21.32 11.51 17.07
N SER A 97 -21.17 11.88 15.79
CA SER A 97 -22.16 12.69 15.09
C SER A 97 -23.47 11.95 14.86
N THR A 98 -23.41 10.64 14.56
CA THR A 98 -24.59 9.79 14.43
C THR A 98 -25.33 9.64 15.76
N GLN A 99 -24.60 9.37 16.85
CA GLN A 99 -25.18 9.34 18.20
C GLN A 99 -25.85 10.68 18.57
N ALA A 100 -25.18 11.81 18.29
CA ALA A 100 -25.74 13.13 18.55
C ALA A 100 -27.00 13.42 17.73
N ALA A 101 -27.03 13.04 16.45
CA ALA A 101 -28.16 13.26 15.55
C ALA A 101 -29.43 12.53 16.02
N TYR A 102 -29.29 11.38 16.67
CA TYR A 102 -30.39 10.56 17.18
C TYR A 102 -30.45 10.50 18.71
N ALA A 103 -29.81 11.44 19.43
CA ALA A 103 -29.76 11.44 20.88
C ALA A 103 -31.17 11.43 21.53
N GLY A 104 -32.13 12.12 20.91
CA GLY A 104 -33.55 12.14 21.35
C GLY A 104 -34.32 10.83 21.07
N LYS A 105 -33.65 9.78 20.60
CA LYS A 105 -34.19 8.44 20.36
C LYS A 105 -33.50 7.38 21.23
N GLY A 106 -32.66 7.79 22.19
CA GLY A 106 -31.91 6.88 23.05
C GLY A 106 -30.89 6.05 22.25
N LEU A 107 -30.28 6.64 21.21
CA LEU A 107 -29.32 5.94 20.37
C LEU A 107 -27.98 5.76 21.09
N ASN A 108 -27.56 4.52 21.27
CA ASN A 108 -26.21 4.12 21.62
C ASN A 108 -25.62 3.31 20.45
N ILE A 109 -24.36 3.60 20.14
CA ILE A 109 -23.60 2.91 19.08
C ILE A 109 -22.31 2.42 19.71
N GLU A 110 -22.07 1.12 19.61
CA GLU A 110 -20.78 0.51 19.92
C GLU A 110 -20.14 0.01 18.63
N THR A 111 -18.82 0.13 18.52
CA THR A 111 -18.08 -0.36 17.36
C THR A 111 -16.94 -1.25 17.78
N GLN A 112 -16.67 -2.30 17.00
CA GLN A 112 -15.56 -3.21 17.22
C GLN A 112 -14.81 -3.43 15.90
N TRP A 113 -13.51 -3.70 15.99
CA TRP A 113 -12.71 -4.00 14.81
C TRP A 113 -12.86 -5.47 14.46
N ILE A 114 -12.95 -5.75 13.16
CA ILE A 114 -13.12 -7.11 12.64
C ILE A 114 -11.77 -7.82 12.60
N ASP A 115 -11.72 -9.08 13.04
CA ASP A 115 -10.58 -10.00 12.84
C ASP A 115 -10.89 -11.16 11.88
N GLU A 116 -12.03 -11.10 11.18
CA GLU A 116 -12.36 -12.06 10.12
C GLU A 116 -11.36 -11.95 8.94
N PRO A 117 -11.07 -13.08 8.27
CA PRO A 117 -10.20 -13.09 7.09
C PRO A 117 -10.85 -12.33 5.94
N ILE A 118 -10.19 -11.27 5.47
CA ILE A 118 -10.60 -10.53 4.27
C ILE A 118 -10.31 -11.31 2.99
N GLN A 119 -9.40 -12.28 3.06
CA GLN A 119 -9.05 -13.20 1.99
C GLN A 119 -8.44 -14.46 2.61
N GLU A 120 -9.02 -15.62 2.29
CA GLU A 120 -8.44 -16.92 2.65
C GLU A 120 -7.11 -17.20 1.93
N SER A 121 -6.31 -18.09 2.50
CA SER A 121 -5.09 -18.56 1.82
C SER A 121 -5.46 -19.18 0.48
N ARG A 122 -4.77 -18.78 -0.59
CA ARG A 122 -5.05 -19.30 -1.93
C ARG A 122 -3.80 -19.42 -2.77
N THR A 123 -3.81 -20.36 -3.69
CA THR A 123 -2.83 -20.46 -4.78
C THR A 123 -3.44 -19.94 -6.07
N MET A 124 -2.68 -19.17 -6.84
CA MET A 124 -3.09 -18.76 -8.17
C MET A 124 -1.99 -18.99 -9.18
N GLU A 125 -2.39 -19.19 -10.43
CA GLU A 125 -1.49 -19.30 -11.56
C GLU A 125 -1.38 -17.93 -12.26
N LEU A 126 -0.16 -17.44 -12.40
CA LEU A 126 0.16 -16.26 -13.20
C LEU A 126 0.84 -16.73 -14.50
N VAL A 127 0.29 -16.34 -15.65
CA VAL A 127 0.87 -16.66 -16.96
C VAL A 127 1.70 -15.48 -17.46
N VAL A 128 3.02 -15.65 -17.60
CA VAL A 128 3.93 -14.58 -18.03
C VAL A 128 4.70 -15.06 -19.26
N GLY A 129 4.52 -14.41 -20.41
CA GLY A 129 5.25 -14.77 -21.63
C GLY A 129 5.06 -16.24 -22.06
N GLY A 130 3.90 -16.83 -21.74
CA GLY A 130 3.60 -18.25 -21.98
C GLY A 130 4.07 -19.22 -20.89
N SER A 131 4.82 -18.75 -19.89
CA SER A 131 5.23 -19.55 -18.73
C SER A 131 4.26 -19.41 -17.57
N LYS A 132 3.91 -20.53 -16.93
CA LYS A 132 3.02 -20.55 -15.75
C LYS A 132 3.83 -20.46 -14.47
N LYS A 133 3.45 -19.56 -13.57
CA LYS A 133 4.03 -19.41 -12.22
C LYS A 133 2.94 -19.59 -11.17
N ASN A 134 3.12 -20.55 -10.29
CA ASN A 134 2.23 -20.75 -9.15
C ASN A 134 2.65 -19.82 -8.01
N LEU A 135 1.72 -19.00 -7.55
CA LEU A 135 1.90 -18.04 -6.47
C LEU A 135 1.00 -18.45 -5.31
N SER A 136 1.59 -18.60 -4.12
CA SER A 136 0.86 -18.89 -2.90
C SER A 136 0.69 -17.61 -2.08
N TYR A 137 -0.53 -17.35 -1.65
CA TYR A 137 -0.88 -16.22 -0.80
C TYR A 137 -1.33 -16.73 0.56
N PRO A 138 -0.76 -16.20 1.66
CA PRO A 138 -1.27 -16.49 2.99
C PRO A 138 -2.66 -15.88 3.17
N GLU A 139 -3.37 -16.34 4.19
CA GLU A 139 -4.58 -15.67 4.66
C GLU A 139 -4.27 -14.22 5.05
N ARG A 140 -5.15 -13.29 4.67
CA ARG A 140 -5.03 -11.87 4.99
C ARG A 140 -6.16 -11.45 5.93
N ARG A 141 -5.81 -10.68 6.95
CA ARG A 141 -6.71 -10.15 7.99
C ARG A 141 -6.45 -8.66 8.21
N LEU A 142 -7.40 -7.98 8.84
CA LEU A 142 -7.23 -6.60 9.28
C LEU A 142 -6.30 -6.48 10.51
N GLN A 143 -6.12 -7.56 11.28
CA GLN A 143 -5.20 -7.65 12.44
C GLN A 143 -5.49 -6.60 13.52
N ASP A 144 -6.71 -6.55 14.03
CA ASP A 144 -7.15 -5.54 15.01
C ASP A 144 -6.86 -4.12 14.53
N ARG A 145 -7.21 -3.80 13.28
CA ARG A 145 -7.13 -2.44 12.74
C ARG A 145 -8.38 -2.14 11.93
N LEU A 146 -8.76 -0.87 11.87
CA LEU A 146 -9.87 -0.43 11.03
C LEU A 146 -9.62 -0.76 9.53
N LEU A 147 -8.39 -0.59 9.05
CA LEU A 147 -8.02 -0.80 7.64
C LEU A 147 -6.61 -1.41 7.48
N LYS A 148 -6.45 -2.14 6.36
CA LYS A 148 -5.19 -2.74 5.90
C LYS A 148 -5.08 -2.70 4.38
N LEU A 149 -3.86 -2.48 3.91
CA LEU A 149 -3.52 -2.49 2.49
C LEU A 149 -2.44 -3.56 2.27
N PHE A 150 -2.69 -4.46 1.33
CA PHE A 150 -1.77 -5.51 0.89
C PHE A 150 -1.44 -5.27 -0.57
N TRP A 151 -0.41 -4.49 -0.86
CA TRP A 151 -0.06 -4.04 -2.22
C TRP A 151 1.18 -4.75 -2.76
N TYR A 152 1.60 -4.38 -3.96
CA TYR A 152 2.90 -4.74 -4.53
C TYR A 152 3.07 -6.23 -4.89
N ARG A 153 2.01 -7.04 -4.90
CA ARG A 153 2.06 -8.41 -5.43
C ARG A 153 1.10 -8.58 -6.60
N PRO A 154 1.18 -9.70 -7.35
CA PRO A 154 0.25 -9.94 -8.46
C PRO A 154 -1.21 -9.95 -8.01
N ASN A 155 -1.47 -10.38 -6.77
CA ASN A 155 -2.73 -10.17 -6.09
C ASN A 155 -2.56 -9.16 -4.95
N SER A 156 -3.26 -8.04 -5.06
CA SER A 156 -3.25 -6.94 -4.10
C SER A 156 -4.65 -6.58 -3.63
N ILE A 157 -4.78 -6.10 -2.40
CA ILE A 157 -6.06 -5.73 -1.76
C ILE A 157 -5.93 -4.42 -0.99
N SER A 158 -6.99 -3.62 -1.05
CA SER A 158 -7.26 -2.53 -0.11
C SER A 158 -8.55 -2.87 0.65
N ALA A 159 -8.52 -2.89 1.98
CA ALA A 159 -9.66 -3.29 2.79
C ALA A 159 -9.84 -2.42 4.05
N ILE A 160 -11.09 -2.24 4.44
CA ILE A 160 -11.53 -1.64 5.70
C ILE A 160 -12.68 -2.47 6.26
N GLY A 161 -12.80 -2.57 7.58
CA GLY A 161 -13.90 -3.29 8.19
C GLY A 161 -14.11 -2.97 9.66
N ALA A 162 -15.38 -2.94 10.07
CA ALA A 162 -15.78 -2.78 11.46
C ALA A 162 -17.17 -3.39 11.71
N ASP A 163 -17.38 -3.80 12.95
CA ASP A 163 -18.69 -4.16 13.49
C ASP A 163 -19.35 -2.96 14.12
N ILE A 164 -20.67 -2.88 13.98
CA ILE A 164 -21.53 -1.90 14.63
C ILE A 164 -22.61 -2.61 15.44
N SER A 165 -22.81 -2.18 16.68
CA SER A 165 -23.95 -2.56 17.53
C SER A 165 -24.76 -1.31 17.83
N ILE A 166 -26.07 -1.38 17.62
CA ILE A 166 -27.00 -0.27 17.78
C ILE A 166 -28.07 -0.63 18.81
N ASP A 167 -28.19 0.23 19.81
CA ASP A 167 -29.33 0.27 20.73
C ASP A 167 -30.08 1.58 20.52
N ALA A 168 -31.39 1.52 20.32
CA ALA A 168 -32.28 2.67 20.29
C ALA A 168 -33.36 2.45 21.37
N THR A 169 -33.01 2.75 22.62
CA THR A 169 -33.81 2.37 23.79
C THR A 169 -35.20 2.98 23.77
N ASP A 170 -35.33 4.23 23.32
CA ASP A 170 -36.62 4.93 23.26
C ASP A 170 -37.50 4.44 22.10
N GLN A 171 -36.94 3.60 21.21
CA GLN A 171 -37.65 2.96 20.10
C GLN A 171 -37.80 1.45 20.30
N GLY A 172 -37.39 0.92 21.46
CA GLY A 172 -37.53 -0.50 21.80
C GLY A 172 -36.64 -1.44 20.99
N VAL A 173 -35.57 -0.94 20.36
CA VAL A 173 -34.57 -1.78 19.67
C VAL A 173 -33.31 -1.84 20.50
N ILE A 174 -32.85 -3.06 20.79
CA ILE A 174 -31.63 -3.33 21.55
C ILE A 174 -30.91 -4.49 20.88
N GLY A 175 -29.59 -4.38 20.74
CA GLY A 175 -28.71 -5.44 20.29
C GLY A 175 -28.73 -5.70 18.79
N TRP A 176 -29.14 -4.72 17.97
CA TRP A 176 -29.00 -4.87 16.52
C TRP A 176 -27.51 -4.80 16.16
N ARG A 177 -27.02 -5.74 15.36
CA ARG A 177 -25.61 -5.81 14.96
C ARG A 177 -25.48 -5.95 13.45
N ALA A 178 -24.47 -5.30 12.91
CA ALA A 178 -24.04 -5.50 11.52
C ALA A 178 -22.52 -5.45 11.42
N THR A 179 -22.02 -6.19 10.44
CA THR A 179 -20.60 -6.32 10.11
C THR A 179 -20.44 -5.85 8.68
N HIS A 180 -19.55 -4.89 8.44
CA HIS A 180 -19.27 -4.41 7.10
C HIS A 180 -17.78 -4.50 6.79
N ILE A 181 -17.46 -5.20 5.71
CA ILE A 181 -16.14 -5.21 5.10
C ILE A 181 -16.27 -4.59 3.72
N VAL A 182 -15.49 -3.55 3.45
CA VAL A 182 -15.39 -2.94 2.13
C VAL A 182 -14.01 -3.22 1.60
N LEU A 183 -13.94 -3.78 0.39
CA LEU A 183 -12.65 -4.12 -0.22
C LEU A 183 -12.63 -3.84 -1.72
N LEU A 184 -11.41 -3.69 -2.23
CA LEU A 184 -11.08 -3.76 -3.64
C LEU A 184 -9.91 -4.72 -3.80
N ASN A 185 -10.06 -5.71 -4.66
CA ASN A 185 -9.06 -6.72 -4.98
C ASN A 185 -8.67 -6.58 -6.45
N LEU A 186 -7.36 -6.45 -6.71
CA LEU A 186 -6.78 -6.47 -8.04
C LEU A 186 -5.88 -7.70 -8.16
N THR A 187 -6.11 -8.49 -9.20
CA THR A 187 -5.32 -9.69 -9.48
C THR A 187 -4.84 -9.67 -10.93
N ILE A 188 -3.52 -9.63 -11.15
CA ILE A 188 -2.90 -9.83 -12.47
C ILE A 188 -2.88 -11.33 -12.74
N THR A 189 -3.50 -11.77 -13.83
CA THR A 189 -3.65 -13.20 -14.17
C THR A 189 -2.74 -13.60 -15.33
N SER A 190 -2.51 -12.71 -16.28
CA SER A 190 -1.72 -13.02 -17.46
C SER A 190 -1.07 -11.78 -18.07
N ILE A 191 0.14 -11.95 -18.60
CA ILE A 191 0.88 -10.95 -19.37
C ILE A 191 1.38 -11.63 -20.64
N ARG A 192 0.84 -11.20 -21.78
CA ARG A 192 1.17 -11.71 -23.11
C ARG A 192 1.79 -10.62 -23.95
N VAL A 193 2.86 -10.95 -24.66
CA VAL A 193 3.51 -10.04 -25.61
C VAL A 193 3.26 -10.56 -27.01
N GLU A 194 2.57 -9.78 -27.83
CA GLU A 194 2.35 -10.11 -29.23
C GLU A 194 3.49 -9.57 -30.08
N LYS A 195 4.36 -10.48 -30.51
CA LYS A 195 5.59 -10.18 -31.25
C LYS A 195 5.34 -9.39 -32.55
N ASN A 196 4.27 -9.71 -33.27
CA ASN A 196 4.01 -9.12 -34.58
C ASN A 196 3.65 -7.62 -34.51
N GLU A 197 2.92 -7.21 -33.46
CA GLU A 197 2.48 -5.83 -33.29
C GLU A 197 3.33 -5.04 -32.29
N GLY A 198 4.08 -5.73 -31.44
CA GLY A 198 4.72 -5.14 -30.26
C GLY A 198 3.71 -4.80 -29.15
N SER A 199 2.48 -5.31 -29.25
CA SER A 199 1.40 -5.09 -28.29
C SER A 199 1.61 -5.92 -27.03
N VAL A 200 1.44 -5.31 -25.87
CA VAL A 200 1.45 -5.99 -24.56
C VAL A 200 0.02 -6.09 -24.06
N TYR A 201 -0.42 -7.31 -23.76
CA TYR A 201 -1.74 -7.61 -23.19
C TYR A 201 -1.58 -7.97 -21.72
N VAL A 202 -2.29 -7.24 -20.87
CA VAL A 202 -2.32 -7.48 -19.42
C VAL A 202 -3.74 -7.87 -19.03
N ASP A 203 -3.91 -9.10 -18.60
CA ASP A 203 -5.20 -9.62 -18.14
C ASP A 203 -5.29 -9.48 -16.62
N VAL A 204 -6.31 -8.77 -16.15
CA VAL A 204 -6.54 -8.50 -14.72
C VAL A 204 -7.94 -8.90 -14.31
N VAL A 205 -8.12 -9.23 -13.03
CA VAL A 205 -9.41 -9.48 -12.40
C VAL A 205 -9.57 -8.49 -11.25
N VAL A 206 -10.69 -7.76 -11.25
CA VAL A 206 -11.00 -6.73 -10.25
C VAL A 206 -12.32 -7.06 -9.56
N LEU A 207 -12.26 -7.32 -8.25
CA LEU A 207 -13.39 -7.76 -7.42
C LEU A 207 -13.61 -6.82 -6.24
N ARG A 208 -14.87 -6.71 -5.82
CA ARG A 208 -15.33 -6.07 -4.58
C ARG A 208 -15.51 -7.12 -3.48
N GLU A 209 -16.04 -6.69 -2.34
CA GLU A 209 -16.47 -7.54 -1.24
C GLU A 209 -17.33 -8.72 -1.73
N ASN A 210 -17.20 -9.87 -1.04
CA ASN A 210 -17.89 -11.12 -1.37
C ASN A 210 -17.60 -11.67 -2.78
N GLY A 211 -16.51 -11.24 -3.43
CA GLY A 211 -16.13 -11.71 -4.76
C GLY A 211 -16.99 -11.14 -5.89
N PHE A 212 -17.79 -10.09 -5.64
CA PHE A 212 -18.58 -9.47 -6.69
C PHE A 212 -17.68 -8.75 -7.71
N PRO A 213 -17.96 -8.89 -9.01
CA PRO A 213 -17.13 -8.26 -10.04
C PRO A 213 -17.32 -6.74 -10.07
N VAL A 214 -16.22 -6.01 -10.29
CA VAL A 214 -16.28 -4.60 -10.67
C VAL A 214 -16.45 -4.55 -12.19
N ASN A 215 -17.57 -4.06 -12.70
CA ASN A 215 -17.92 -4.08 -14.12
C ASN A 215 -17.98 -2.69 -14.79
N ASP A 216 -17.68 -1.64 -14.03
CA ASP A 216 -17.82 -0.22 -14.41
C ASP A 216 -16.46 0.47 -14.60
N LEU A 217 -15.40 -0.28 -14.93
CA LEU A 217 -14.08 0.29 -15.16
C LEU A 217 -13.82 0.60 -16.63
N HIS A 218 -13.22 1.76 -16.85
CA HIS A 218 -12.79 2.23 -18.16
C HIS A 218 -11.29 2.55 -18.14
N LYS A 219 -10.74 2.96 -19.29
CA LYS A 219 -9.32 3.33 -19.42
C LYS A 219 -8.83 4.35 -18.37
N THR A 220 -9.69 5.25 -17.92
CA THR A 220 -9.35 6.27 -16.91
C THR A 220 -9.17 5.70 -15.50
N ASN A 221 -9.67 4.50 -15.26
CA ASN A 221 -9.58 3.81 -13.97
C ASN A 221 -8.28 3.05 -13.81
N PHE A 222 -7.55 2.81 -14.90
CA PHE A 222 -6.30 2.05 -14.89
C PHE A 222 -5.10 2.99 -15.08
N GLU A 223 -4.05 2.78 -14.30
CA GLU A 223 -2.72 3.34 -14.55
C GLU A 223 -1.75 2.18 -14.70
N ILE A 224 -1.14 2.06 -15.88
CA ILE A 224 -0.19 0.98 -16.17
C ILE A 224 1.19 1.56 -16.37
N TYR A 225 2.19 0.96 -15.73
CA TYR A 225 3.58 1.31 -15.94
C TYR A 225 4.33 0.13 -16.55
N LEU A 226 5.09 0.43 -17.59
CA LEU A 226 6.03 -0.49 -18.22
C LEU A 226 7.46 -0.04 -17.97
N PHE A 227 8.37 -1.00 -17.94
CA PHE A 227 9.79 -0.74 -17.80
C PHE A 227 10.42 -0.48 -19.17
N ASN A 228 11.12 0.66 -19.30
CA ASN A 228 11.92 1.03 -20.45
C ASN A 228 13.42 0.75 -20.20
N PRO A 229 13.98 -0.37 -20.70
CA PRO A 229 15.40 -0.68 -20.58
C PRO A 229 16.33 0.31 -21.28
N ASP A 230 15.85 1.06 -22.28
CA ASP A 230 16.64 2.05 -23.03
C ASP A 230 16.54 3.46 -22.43
N ALA A 231 15.95 3.60 -21.24
CA ALA A 231 15.91 4.88 -20.55
C ALA A 231 17.35 5.41 -20.37
N PRO A 232 17.65 6.65 -20.80
CA PRO A 232 18.96 7.25 -20.60
C PRO A 232 19.35 7.28 -19.13
N GLN A 233 20.65 7.30 -18.83
CA GLN A 233 21.12 7.56 -17.47
C GLN A 233 20.51 8.87 -16.94
N GLY A 234 19.98 8.82 -15.72
CA GLY A 234 19.25 9.94 -15.12
C GLY A 234 17.78 10.06 -15.51
N VAL A 235 17.25 9.19 -16.35
CA VAL A 235 15.81 9.11 -16.59
C VAL A 235 15.25 7.92 -15.84
N TYR A 236 14.14 8.13 -15.12
CA TYR A 236 13.49 7.04 -14.41
C TYR A 236 12.89 6.02 -15.40
N PRO A 237 13.23 4.72 -15.30
CA PRO A 237 12.93 3.76 -16.36
C PRO A 237 11.49 3.23 -16.33
N TRP A 238 10.70 3.52 -15.28
CA TRP A 238 9.29 3.15 -15.24
C TRP A 238 8.42 4.24 -15.86
N ILE A 239 7.86 3.94 -17.03
CA ILE A 239 7.07 4.88 -17.81
C ILE A 239 5.60 4.54 -17.66
N ARG A 240 4.78 5.56 -17.37
CA ARG A 240 3.33 5.44 -17.41
C ARG A 240 2.89 5.39 -18.86
N GLU A 241 2.22 4.30 -19.25
CA GLU A 241 1.67 4.15 -20.59
C GLU A 241 0.42 5.00 -20.77
N LYS A 242 0.31 5.62 -21.95
CA LYS A 242 -0.89 6.35 -22.35
C LYS A 242 -1.91 5.39 -22.96
N MET A 243 -3.16 5.51 -22.52
CA MET A 243 -4.30 4.80 -23.09
C MET A 243 -5.21 5.80 -23.80
N ASP A 244 -4.94 6.03 -25.07
CA ASP A 244 -5.62 7.03 -25.88
C ASP A 244 -6.99 6.54 -26.40
N ASN A 245 -7.15 5.23 -26.62
CA ASN A 245 -8.37 4.65 -27.19
C ASN A 245 -9.18 3.86 -26.14
N GLN A 246 -10.52 3.90 -26.25
CA GLN A 246 -11.39 3.13 -25.36
C GLN A 246 -11.25 1.61 -25.57
N ASP A 247 -10.95 1.16 -26.80
CA ASP A 247 -10.78 -0.25 -27.15
C ASP A 247 -9.53 -0.90 -26.53
N GLN A 248 -8.69 -0.12 -25.84
CA GLN A 248 -7.53 -0.65 -25.12
C GLN A 248 -7.90 -1.37 -23.83
N VAL A 249 -9.11 -1.17 -23.29
CA VAL A 249 -9.60 -1.87 -22.11
C VAL A 249 -10.89 -2.59 -22.47
N VAL A 250 -10.82 -3.92 -22.51
CA VAL A 250 -11.95 -4.79 -22.84
C VAL A 250 -12.42 -5.51 -21.58
N TYR A 251 -13.69 -5.37 -21.24
CA TYR A 251 -14.31 -6.13 -20.16
C TYR A 251 -14.75 -7.50 -20.67
N ASN A 252 -14.25 -8.57 -20.05
CA ASN A 252 -14.50 -9.96 -20.48
C ASN A 252 -15.61 -10.66 -19.68
N GLY A 253 -16.21 -9.98 -18.69
CA GLY A 253 -17.13 -10.60 -17.72
C GLY A 253 -16.43 -10.99 -16.41
N ASP A 254 -17.21 -11.21 -15.35
CA ASP A 254 -16.75 -11.63 -14.02
C ASP A 254 -15.60 -10.81 -13.43
N GLY A 255 -15.59 -9.51 -13.69
CA GLY A 255 -14.55 -8.60 -13.19
C GLY A 255 -13.22 -8.73 -13.93
N SER A 256 -13.16 -9.53 -15.00
CA SER A 256 -11.99 -9.71 -15.85
C SER A 256 -11.90 -8.60 -16.90
N TYR A 257 -10.69 -8.05 -17.06
CA TYR A 257 -10.36 -7.04 -18.06
C TYR A 257 -9.10 -7.45 -18.81
N THR A 258 -9.10 -7.23 -20.12
CA THR A 258 -7.90 -7.30 -20.97
C THR A 258 -7.47 -5.89 -21.32
N ILE A 259 -6.23 -5.54 -20.99
CA ILE A 259 -5.65 -4.22 -21.26
C ILE A 259 -4.60 -4.38 -22.36
N ARG A 260 -4.80 -3.73 -23.51
CA ARG A 260 -3.88 -3.71 -24.65
C ARG A 260 -3.07 -2.42 -24.68
N LEU A 261 -1.76 -2.57 -24.56
CA LEU A 261 -0.78 -1.48 -24.57
C LEU A 261 0.10 -1.60 -25.80
N VAL A 262 0.47 -0.46 -26.39
CA VAL A 262 1.45 -0.38 -27.47
C VAL A 262 2.55 0.56 -26.98
N PRO A 263 3.67 0.03 -26.45
CA PRO A 263 4.70 0.84 -25.83
C PRO A 263 5.28 1.85 -26.83
N ASP A 264 5.34 3.12 -26.44
CA ASP A 264 5.88 4.20 -27.29
C ASP A 264 7.39 4.06 -27.54
N PHE A 265 8.10 3.44 -26.59
CA PHE A 265 9.54 3.19 -26.65
C PHE A 265 9.80 1.83 -27.32
N ASN A 266 9.68 1.75 -28.64
CA ASN A 266 9.85 0.48 -29.36
C ASN A 266 10.78 0.60 -30.58
N PRO A 267 12.11 0.48 -30.40
CA PRO A 267 13.05 0.46 -31.53
C PRO A 267 13.19 -0.93 -32.20
N GLY A 268 12.55 -1.98 -31.70
CA GLY A 268 12.74 -3.33 -32.24
C GLY A 268 11.67 -4.34 -31.83
N LYS A 269 10.54 -4.32 -32.56
CA LYS A 269 9.29 -5.07 -32.31
C LYS A 269 9.41 -6.58 -32.06
N ASN A 270 10.59 -7.18 -32.24
CA ASN A 270 10.81 -8.64 -32.14
C ASN A 270 12.08 -9.07 -31.38
N SER A 271 12.79 -8.16 -30.68
CA SER A 271 14.00 -8.59 -29.95
C SER A 271 13.64 -9.41 -28.71
N PRO A 272 14.31 -10.57 -28.47
CA PRO A 272 14.21 -11.30 -27.21
C PRO A 272 14.46 -10.43 -25.97
N PHE A 273 15.30 -9.40 -26.12
CA PHE A 273 15.57 -8.38 -25.09
C PHE A 273 14.31 -7.64 -24.65
N TRP A 274 13.54 -7.08 -25.60
CA TRP A 274 12.30 -6.35 -25.30
C TRP A 274 11.22 -7.24 -24.71
N THR A 275 11.08 -8.47 -25.25
CA THR A 275 10.09 -9.43 -24.74
C THR A 275 10.34 -9.83 -23.30
N PHE A 276 11.59 -9.80 -22.83
CA PHE A 276 11.91 -10.04 -21.42
C PHE A 276 11.39 -8.90 -20.52
N TYR A 277 11.53 -7.64 -20.93
CA TYR A 277 11.17 -6.51 -20.08
C TYR A 277 9.67 -6.19 -20.06
N TYR A 278 8.94 -6.46 -21.14
CA TYR A 278 7.49 -6.26 -21.19
C TYR A 278 6.69 -7.15 -20.23
N GLN A 279 7.34 -8.14 -19.63
CA GLN A 279 6.74 -8.99 -18.63
C GLN A 279 6.64 -8.31 -17.24
N PHE A 280 7.38 -7.21 -17.03
CA PHE A 280 7.38 -6.44 -15.79
C PHE A 280 6.41 -5.26 -15.91
N VAL A 281 5.24 -5.47 -15.34
CA VAL A 281 4.12 -4.51 -15.34
C VAL A 281 3.76 -4.12 -13.92
N ILE A 282 3.43 -2.85 -13.73
CA ILE A 282 2.74 -2.31 -12.55
C ILE A 282 1.34 -1.90 -12.98
N VAL A 283 0.33 -2.39 -12.28
CA VAL A 283 -1.08 -2.06 -12.51
C VAL A 283 -1.62 -1.36 -11.28
N ARG A 284 -2.14 -0.15 -11.46
CA ARG A 284 -2.96 0.53 -10.45
C ARG A 284 -4.38 0.65 -10.98
N VAL A 285 -5.36 0.35 -10.12
CA VAL A 285 -6.78 0.49 -10.44
C VAL A 285 -7.46 1.39 -9.41
N LYS A 286 -8.37 2.24 -9.89
CA LYS A 286 -9.27 3.04 -9.07
C LYS A 286 -10.71 2.72 -9.44
N ASP A 287 -11.50 2.20 -8.50
CA ASP A 287 -12.92 1.91 -8.76
C ASP A 287 -13.81 3.17 -8.73
N SER A 288 -15.11 3.01 -9.02
CA SER A 288 -16.09 4.10 -9.01
C SER A 288 -16.35 4.67 -7.61
N ARG A 289 -16.03 3.93 -6.55
CA ARG A 289 -16.08 4.39 -5.14
C ARG A 289 -14.84 5.24 -4.79
N GLY A 290 -13.82 5.24 -5.65
CA GLY A 290 -12.57 5.97 -5.47
C GLY A 290 -11.51 5.19 -4.69
N ILE A 291 -11.72 3.90 -4.44
CA ILE A 291 -10.76 3.03 -3.76
C ILE A 291 -9.64 2.67 -4.75
N ILE A 292 -8.39 2.77 -4.31
CA ILE A 292 -7.21 2.47 -5.13
C ILE A 292 -6.54 1.17 -4.66
N VAL A 293 -6.04 0.37 -5.61
CA VAL A 293 -5.16 -0.78 -5.36
C VAL A 293 -4.02 -0.80 -6.37
N GLU A 294 -2.81 -1.16 -5.93
CA GLU A 294 -1.62 -1.29 -6.77
C GLU A 294 -1.05 -2.72 -6.72
N ALA A 295 -0.87 -3.34 -7.89
CA ALA A 295 -0.37 -4.70 -8.07
C ALA A 295 0.86 -4.72 -8.99
N TYR A 296 1.84 -5.55 -8.65
CA TYR A 296 3.04 -5.77 -9.47
C TYR A 296 3.00 -7.18 -10.03
N SER A 297 3.47 -7.36 -11.26
CA SER A 297 3.54 -8.66 -11.95
C SER A 297 4.48 -9.69 -11.30
N TYR A 298 5.21 -9.31 -10.25
CA TYR A 298 6.19 -10.12 -9.53
C TYR A 298 6.31 -9.61 -8.09
N ALA A 299 6.94 -10.39 -7.21
CA ALA A 299 7.08 -10.08 -5.78
C ALA A 299 8.54 -9.90 -5.33
N GLY A 300 9.49 -10.13 -6.25
CA GLY A 300 10.91 -10.09 -5.99
C GLY A 300 11.72 -10.59 -7.18
N MET A 301 13.03 -10.57 -7.00
CA MET A 301 14.05 -11.05 -7.92
C MET A 301 15.08 -11.87 -7.13
N GLU A 302 15.71 -12.82 -7.80
CA GLU A 302 16.74 -13.67 -7.20
C GLU A 302 17.97 -13.70 -8.10
N TYR A 303 19.14 -13.52 -7.50
CA TYR A 303 20.44 -13.57 -8.13
C TYR A 303 21.26 -14.69 -7.52
N ILE A 304 22.08 -15.35 -8.35
CA ILE A 304 23.17 -16.19 -7.86
C ILE A 304 24.44 -15.39 -8.11
N ILE A 305 25.08 -14.93 -7.04
CA ILE A 305 26.36 -14.23 -7.11
C ILE A 305 27.45 -15.25 -6.80
N GLN A 306 28.40 -15.37 -7.72
CA GLN A 306 29.55 -16.24 -7.59
C GLN A 306 30.79 -15.40 -7.24
N GLU A 307 31.46 -15.75 -6.15
CA GLU A 307 32.70 -15.15 -5.70
C GLU A 307 33.86 -15.80 -6.47
N ASN A 308 34.48 -15.02 -7.36
CA ASN A 308 35.65 -15.42 -8.14
C ASN A 308 36.82 -14.44 -7.96
N ALA A 309 36.74 -13.55 -6.97
CA ALA A 309 37.73 -12.50 -6.74
C ALA A 309 38.91 -13.01 -5.89
N ILE A 310 38.64 -13.80 -4.85
CA ILE A 310 39.62 -14.31 -3.90
C ILE A 310 39.65 -15.84 -3.90
N GLU A 311 38.50 -16.54 -3.94
CA GLU A 311 38.46 -18.02 -3.91
C GLU A 311 39.38 -18.69 -4.94
N PRO A 312 39.47 -18.23 -6.22
CA PRO A 312 40.33 -18.89 -7.20
C PRO A 312 41.82 -18.82 -6.86
N TYR A 313 42.24 -17.84 -6.07
CA TYR A 313 43.64 -17.67 -5.64
C TYR A 313 43.97 -18.46 -4.37
N TYR A 314 42.96 -18.88 -3.60
CA TYR A 314 43.13 -19.64 -2.36
C TYR A 314 42.07 -20.77 -2.21
N PRO A 315 41.94 -21.68 -3.20
CA PRO A 315 40.88 -22.68 -3.19
C PRO A 315 41.04 -23.62 -2.00
N ASN A 316 39.96 -23.84 -1.25
CA ASN A 316 39.93 -24.71 -0.06
C ASN A 316 40.93 -24.31 1.05
N ASN A 317 41.34 -23.04 1.12
CA ASN A 317 42.24 -22.60 2.18
C ASN A 317 41.51 -22.61 3.54
N PRO A 318 41.90 -23.46 4.51
CA PRO A 318 41.27 -23.51 5.83
C PRO A 318 41.54 -22.24 6.66
N LEU A 319 42.42 -21.35 6.18
CA LEU A 319 42.71 -20.03 6.75
C LEU A 319 41.89 -18.91 6.10
N LYS A 320 41.04 -19.19 5.11
CA LYS A 320 40.11 -18.19 4.57
C LYS A 320 39.24 -17.67 5.73
N THR A 321 39.18 -16.36 5.89
CA THR A 321 38.28 -15.70 6.85
C THR A 321 36.93 -15.43 6.19
N ASP A 322 35.89 -15.23 6.98
CA ASP A 322 34.59 -14.75 6.46
C ASP A 322 34.82 -13.46 5.64
N GLU A 323 34.52 -13.51 4.35
CA GLU A 323 34.55 -12.35 3.44
C GLU A 323 33.16 -11.75 3.36
N THR A 324 33.05 -10.43 3.24
CA THR A 324 31.77 -9.77 3.01
C THR A 324 31.97 -8.66 1.99
N TYR A 325 31.16 -8.69 0.93
CA TYR A 325 31.22 -7.69 -0.14
C TYR A 325 29.97 -6.81 -0.13
N LEU A 326 30.18 -5.55 -0.49
CA LEU A 326 29.12 -4.60 -0.78
C LEU A 326 28.75 -4.67 -2.26
N PHE A 327 27.47 -4.92 -2.52
CA PHE A 327 26.88 -4.83 -3.86
C PHE A 327 25.92 -3.65 -3.92
N GLU A 328 25.88 -3.01 -5.08
CA GLU A 328 24.96 -1.90 -5.34
C GLU A 328 24.03 -2.29 -6.48
N LEU A 329 22.73 -2.07 -6.33
CA LEU A 329 21.72 -2.38 -7.32
C LEU A 329 20.97 -1.12 -7.71
N LEU A 330 20.93 -0.85 -9.00
CA LEU A 330 20.15 0.23 -9.58
C LEU A 330 18.70 -0.19 -9.89
N PRO A 331 17.76 0.75 -10.02
CA PRO A 331 16.36 0.44 -10.32
C PRO A 331 16.15 -0.28 -11.66
N ASN A 332 17.10 -0.15 -12.59
CA ASN A 332 17.09 -0.86 -13.87
C ASN A 332 17.53 -2.34 -13.77
N GLY A 333 17.89 -2.81 -12.58
CA GLY A 333 18.35 -4.18 -12.35
C GLY A 333 19.87 -4.37 -12.49
N THR A 334 20.65 -3.32 -12.84
CA THR A 334 22.10 -3.42 -12.94
C THR A 334 22.74 -3.50 -11.56
N ILE A 335 23.55 -4.54 -11.34
CA ILE A 335 24.34 -4.73 -10.14
C ILE A 335 25.75 -4.18 -10.37
N PHE A 336 26.30 -3.50 -9.38
CA PHE A 336 27.68 -3.03 -9.33
C PHE A 336 28.41 -3.68 -8.18
N TRP A 337 29.70 -3.91 -8.40
CA TRP A 337 30.67 -4.28 -7.38
C TRP A 337 31.88 -3.38 -7.56
N PHE A 338 32.20 -2.58 -6.53
CA PHE A 338 33.23 -1.53 -6.58
C PHE A 338 33.12 -0.59 -7.79
N GLY A 339 31.91 -0.13 -8.12
CA GLY A 339 31.68 0.77 -9.27
C GLY A 339 31.77 0.09 -10.65
N TRP A 340 32.09 -1.21 -10.69
CA TRP A 340 32.10 -1.99 -11.92
C TRP A 340 30.76 -2.70 -12.10
N PRO A 341 30.07 -2.53 -13.24
CA PRO A 341 28.83 -3.23 -13.49
C PRO A 341 29.11 -4.72 -13.65
N ILE A 342 28.47 -5.53 -12.82
CA ILE A 342 28.35 -6.96 -13.03
C ILE A 342 27.25 -7.13 -14.08
N ASN A 343 27.53 -7.90 -15.12
CA ASN A 343 26.55 -8.17 -16.18
C ASN A 343 25.79 -9.48 -15.87
N PRO A 344 24.60 -9.44 -15.24
CA PRO A 344 23.76 -10.61 -15.04
C PRO A 344 23.03 -11.05 -16.33
N GLY A 345 23.26 -10.38 -17.46
CA GLY A 345 22.42 -10.49 -18.65
C GLY A 345 21.11 -9.73 -18.46
N ASN A 346 19.99 -10.38 -18.76
CA ASN A 346 18.65 -9.80 -18.59
C ASN A 346 18.25 -9.81 -17.11
N SER A 347 18.37 -8.67 -16.45
CA SER A 347 18.05 -8.51 -15.03
C SER A 347 16.62 -7.98 -14.81
N PRO A 348 15.81 -8.55 -13.91
CA PRO A 348 14.54 -7.95 -13.51
C PRO A 348 14.76 -6.54 -12.93
N PRO A 349 13.98 -5.53 -13.36
CA PRO A 349 14.06 -4.20 -12.78
C PRO A 349 13.52 -4.20 -11.34
N ILE A 350 13.88 -3.19 -10.54
CA ILE A 350 13.19 -2.91 -9.27
C ILE A 350 11.99 -2.02 -9.60
N PRO A 351 10.76 -2.35 -9.17
CA PRO A 351 9.59 -1.49 -9.39
C PRO A 351 9.66 -0.21 -8.53
N MET A 352 8.52 0.43 -8.28
CA MET A 352 8.43 1.65 -7.46
C MET A 352 7.87 1.40 -6.05
N PRO A 353 8.28 0.36 -5.30
CA PRO A 353 7.76 0.17 -3.96
C PRO A 353 8.29 1.28 -3.04
N PRO A 354 7.58 1.59 -1.95
CA PRO A 354 8.13 2.35 -0.84
C PRO A 354 9.45 1.72 -0.37
N VAL A 355 10.42 2.55 0.00
CA VAL A 355 11.73 2.09 0.50
C VAL A 355 11.56 1.13 1.68
N LYS A 356 10.61 1.42 2.58
CA LYS A 356 10.28 0.54 3.73
C LYS A 356 9.79 -0.86 3.34
N GLN A 357 9.38 -1.10 2.10
CA GLN A 357 8.90 -2.41 1.66
C GLN A 357 10.00 -3.31 1.12
N VAL A 358 11.07 -2.73 0.58
CA VAL A 358 12.18 -3.52 0.03
C VAL A 358 12.84 -4.30 1.16
N ARG A 359 13.22 -5.55 0.89
CA ARG A 359 13.98 -6.44 1.77
C ARG A 359 15.03 -7.18 0.95
N VAL A 360 16.20 -7.39 1.53
CA VAL A 360 17.26 -8.18 0.93
C VAL A 360 17.53 -9.38 1.80
N TYR A 361 17.50 -10.57 1.19
CA TYR A 361 17.77 -11.83 1.84
C TYR A 361 18.92 -12.53 1.14
N ILE A 362 19.68 -13.30 1.90
CA ILE A 362 20.71 -14.20 1.39
C ILE A 362 20.47 -15.60 1.92
N ASN A 363 20.77 -16.61 1.11
CA ASN A 363 20.59 -17.98 1.55
C ASN A 363 21.49 -18.30 2.74
N ASP A 364 20.97 -19.10 3.67
CA ASP A 364 21.74 -19.62 4.78
C ASP A 364 22.73 -20.69 4.28
N THR A 365 23.92 -20.75 4.87
CA THR A 365 24.89 -21.82 4.58
C THR A 365 24.47 -23.15 5.20
N SER A 366 23.71 -23.11 6.29
CA SER A 366 23.26 -24.30 7.02
C SER A 366 22.08 -25.01 6.35
N THR A 367 21.29 -24.29 5.53
CA THR A 367 20.12 -24.84 4.85
C THR A 367 19.98 -24.28 3.43
N PRO A 368 19.93 -25.12 2.37
CA PRO A 368 19.83 -24.66 0.98
C PRO A 368 18.56 -23.85 0.66
N THR A 369 17.53 -23.98 1.49
CA THR A 369 16.23 -23.31 1.36
C THR A 369 16.03 -22.19 2.36
N GLY A 370 16.88 -22.08 3.38
CA GLY A 370 16.81 -21.02 4.38
C GLY A 370 17.30 -19.71 3.80
N PHE A 371 16.64 -18.62 4.15
CA PHE A 371 17.05 -17.27 3.83
C PHE A 371 17.10 -16.47 5.13
N ARG A 372 18.16 -15.67 5.28
CA ARG A 372 18.28 -14.68 6.35
C ARG A 372 18.33 -13.29 5.74
N GLU A 373 17.81 -12.32 6.46
CA GLU A 373 17.87 -10.93 6.01
C GLU A 373 19.34 -10.47 5.99
N ALA A 374 19.75 -9.86 4.90
CA ALA A 374 21.05 -9.20 4.77
C ALA A 374 20.93 -7.75 5.22
N SER A 375 22.02 -7.16 5.69
CA SER A 375 22.04 -5.70 5.92
C SER A 375 22.03 -4.97 4.58
N TYR A 376 21.15 -3.99 4.45
CA TYR A 376 21.01 -3.17 3.26
C TYR A 376 20.57 -1.75 3.60
N GLN A 377 20.78 -0.84 2.65
CA GLN A 377 20.35 0.55 2.72
C GLN A 377 19.88 1.04 1.35
N ALA A 378 18.92 1.97 1.36
CA ALA A 378 18.50 2.68 0.17
C ALA A 378 19.09 4.10 0.20
N GLU A 379 19.92 4.40 -0.78
CA GLU A 379 20.65 5.65 -0.92
C GLU A 379 20.02 6.54 -1.98
N ARG A 380 20.24 7.86 -1.90
CA ARG A 380 19.97 8.77 -3.01
C ARG A 380 21.26 9.25 -3.62
N TRP A 381 21.27 9.29 -4.94
CA TRP A 381 22.35 9.71 -5.78
C TRP A 381 21.83 10.74 -6.78
N THR A 382 22.76 11.44 -7.42
CA THR A 382 22.45 12.18 -8.64
C THR A 382 21.82 11.23 -9.66
N PRO A 383 20.97 11.73 -10.57
CA PRO A 383 20.30 10.88 -11.56
C PRO A 383 21.26 10.04 -12.40
N ASP A 384 22.47 10.53 -12.66
CA ASP A 384 23.52 9.82 -13.39
C ASP A 384 24.31 8.82 -12.52
N TYR A 385 23.94 8.65 -11.25
CA TYR A 385 24.56 7.76 -10.26
C TYR A 385 26.07 8.00 -10.04
N LYS A 386 26.56 9.20 -10.36
CA LYS A 386 27.98 9.54 -10.19
C LYS A 386 28.30 10.08 -8.79
N LEU A 387 27.35 10.76 -8.17
CA LEU A 387 27.56 11.42 -6.88
C LEU A 387 26.45 11.06 -5.89
N PRO A 388 26.77 10.67 -4.64
CA PRO A 388 25.76 10.49 -3.61
C PRO A 388 25.17 11.84 -3.21
N LEU A 389 23.88 11.85 -2.88
CA LEU A 389 23.24 12.99 -2.24
C LEU A 389 23.34 12.85 -0.72
N PHE A 390 23.40 13.98 -0.02
CA PHE A 390 23.55 14.03 1.45
C PHE A 390 22.41 13.37 2.24
N ASN A 391 21.30 13.01 1.60
CA ASN A 391 20.15 12.39 2.23
C ASN A 391 19.99 10.96 1.73
N TYR A 392 19.82 10.01 2.66
CA TYR A 392 19.34 8.66 2.32
C TYR A 392 17.94 8.70 1.70
N ALA A 393 17.55 7.61 1.06
CA ALA A 393 16.19 7.48 0.55
C ALA A 393 15.22 7.45 1.73
N GLU A 394 14.33 8.45 1.80
CA GLU A 394 13.36 8.54 2.88
C GLU A 394 12.47 7.28 2.87
N TRP A 395 12.39 6.58 4.00
CA TRP A 395 11.69 5.30 4.09
C TRP A 395 10.19 5.39 3.74
N ARG A 396 9.61 6.58 3.90
CA ARG A 396 8.22 6.93 3.56
C ARG A 396 8.01 7.13 2.07
N ARG A 397 9.08 7.33 1.28
CA ARG A 397 8.98 7.57 -0.16
C ARG A 397 9.19 6.30 -0.96
N ARG A 398 8.73 6.34 -2.21
CA ARG A 398 8.97 5.30 -3.22
C ARG A 398 10.40 5.37 -3.73
N LEU A 399 10.95 4.21 -4.09
CA LEU A 399 12.13 4.17 -4.93
C LEU A 399 11.83 4.91 -6.24
N GLY A 400 12.80 5.69 -6.68
CA GLY A 400 12.67 6.64 -7.77
C GLY A 400 14.02 6.94 -8.43
N GLU A 401 14.04 8.01 -9.22
CA GLU A 401 15.24 8.52 -9.86
C GLU A 401 16.37 8.78 -8.85
N GLY A 402 17.56 8.29 -9.16
CA GLY A 402 18.74 8.37 -8.29
C GLY A 402 18.67 7.45 -7.07
N SER A 403 17.70 6.55 -6.95
CA SER A 403 17.66 5.60 -5.83
C SER A 403 18.61 4.44 -6.09
N LYS A 404 19.49 4.12 -5.14
CA LYS A 404 20.42 2.98 -5.22
C LYS A 404 20.24 2.09 -4.01
N LEU A 405 20.14 0.78 -4.22
CA LEU A 405 20.05 -0.20 -3.14
C LEU A 405 21.44 -0.79 -2.89
N ALA A 406 22.03 -0.54 -1.74
CA ALA A 406 23.32 -1.12 -1.36
C ALA A 406 23.11 -2.20 -0.30
N PHE A 407 23.73 -3.38 -0.46
CA PHE A 407 23.55 -4.51 0.43
C PHE A 407 24.81 -5.36 0.59
N LEU A 408 24.92 -6.03 1.73
CA LEU A 408 26.06 -6.89 2.07
C LEU A 408 25.78 -8.36 1.76
N VAL A 409 26.77 -9.05 1.21
CA VAL A 409 26.74 -10.50 0.98
C VAL A 409 28.04 -11.11 1.51
N ASP A 410 27.91 -12.03 2.45
CA ASP A 410 29.02 -12.75 3.06
C ASP A 410 29.31 -14.10 2.39
N TYR A 411 30.59 -14.44 2.31
CA TYR A 411 31.15 -15.67 1.75
C TYR A 411 32.05 -16.32 2.81
N PRO A 412 31.49 -17.16 3.69
CA PRO A 412 32.26 -17.91 4.66
C PRO A 412 33.11 -18.99 3.96
N PRO A 413 34.10 -19.57 4.65
CA PRO A 413 35.01 -20.54 4.07
C PRO A 413 34.29 -21.72 3.39
N GLY A 414 34.70 -22.04 2.17
CA GLY A 414 34.10 -23.11 1.35
C GLY A 414 32.80 -22.73 0.65
N VAL A 415 32.32 -21.49 0.78
CA VAL A 415 31.13 -20.98 0.07
C VAL A 415 31.56 -19.98 -0.99
N TYR A 416 31.38 -20.35 -2.26
CA TYR A 416 31.74 -19.54 -3.43
C TYR A 416 30.52 -19.04 -4.21
N GLN A 417 29.30 -19.46 -3.84
CA GLN A 417 28.05 -19.02 -4.45
C GLN A 417 27.02 -18.66 -3.39
N ARG A 418 26.38 -17.49 -3.58
CA ARG A 418 25.28 -17.02 -2.73
C ARG A 418 24.05 -16.71 -3.56
N LYS A 419 22.90 -17.16 -3.08
CA LYS A 419 21.60 -16.75 -3.59
C LYS A 419 21.17 -15.50 -2.85
N VAL A 420 21.04 -14.40 -3.57
CA VAL A 420 20.52 -13.13 -3.06
C VAL A 420 19.10 -12.96 -3.57
N ARG A 421 18.16 -12.78 -2.65
CA ARG A 421 16.75 -12.56 -2.95
C ARG A 421 16.34 -11.17 -2.51
N ILE A 422 15.90 -10.35 -3.46
CA ILE A 422 15.39 -9.01 -3.20
C ILE A 422 13.89 -9.06 -3.40
N VAL A 423 13.12 -8.74 -2.36
CA VAL A 423 11.65 -8.79 -2.37
C VAL A 423 11.09 -7.50 -1.84
N TRP A 424 9.81 -7.27 -2.11
CA TRP A 424 9.03 -6.23 -1.44
C TRP A 424 7.95 -6.87 -0.60
N ALA A 425 7.85 -6.41 0.65
CA ALA A 425 6.76 -6.76 1.53
C ALA A 425 5.44 -6.27 0.93
N GLU A 426 4.42 -7.12 1.04
CA GLU A 426 3.08 -6.82 0.52
C GLU A 426 2.29 -5.95 1.49
N ASP A 427 2.57 -6.07 2.78
CA ASP A 427 1.87 -5.34 3.83
C ASP A 427 2.32 -3.89 3.88
N CYS A 428 1.42 -2.95 3.59
CA CYS A 428 1.71 -1.52 3.63
C CYS A 428 2.13 -1.02 5.02
N ASP A 429 1.94 -1.82 6.07
CA ASP A 429 2.37 -1.60 7.45
C ASP A 429 3.75 -2.13 7.79
N ALA A 430 4.46 -2.72 6.83
CA ALA A 430 5.84 -3.14 7.04
C ALA A 430 6.66 -1.99 7.64
N THR A 431 7.35 -2.30 8.74
CA THR A 431 8.28 -1.36 9.38
C THR A 431 9.48 -1.13 8.47
N PRO A 432 10.14 0.03 8.55
CA PRO A 432 11.44 0.18 7.91
C PRO A 432 12.43 -0.86 8.47
N PRO A 433 13.42 -1.31 7.66
CA PRO A 433 14.48 -2.18 8.16
C PRO A 433 15.26 -1.53 9.30
N ASP A 434 15.73 -2.36 10.23
CA ASP A 434 16.42 -1.89 11.43
C ASP A 434 17.82 -1.32 11.17
N TYR A 435 18.42 -1.65 10.02
CA TYR A 435 19.84 -1.40 9.71
C TYR A 435 20.08 -0.07 8.98
N MET A 436 19.13 0.87 9.02
CA MET A 436 19.35 2.21 8.45
C MET A 436 20.49 2.91 9.20
N VAL A 437 21.41 3.51 8.43
CA VAL A 437 22.50 4.30 8.98
C VAL A 437 21.94 5.57 9.62
N ASP A 438 22.20 5.74 10.91
CA ASP A 438 21.99 6.97 11.65
C ASP A 438 23.25 7.83 11.56
N ILE A 439 23.10 9.10 11.21
CA ILE A 439 24.21 10.07 11.14
C ILE A 439 23.93 11.19 12.13
N GLU A 440 24.73 11.25 13.19
CA GLU A 440 24.68 12.32 14.18
C GLU A 440 25.81 13.32 13.90
N TYR A 441 25.45 14.60 13.75
CA TYR A 441 26.40 15.70 13.61
C TYR A 441 26.67 16.34 14.97
N GLY A 442 27.88 16.19 15.49
CA GLY A 442 28.41 16.93 16.64
C GLY A 442 29.22 18.15 16.21
N ALA A 443 29.65 18.95 17.19
CA ALA A 443 30.46 20.17 16.93
C ALA A 443 31.82 19.86 16.28
N ASP A 444 32.48 18.76 16.68
CA ASP A 444 33.82 18.38 16.23
C ASP A 444 33.91 16.93 15.69
N GLU A 445 32.79 16.21 15.66
CA GLU A 445 32.72 14.82 15.20
C GLU A 445 31.41 14.51 14.48
N VAL A 446 31.50 13.66 13.46
CA VAL A 446 30.34 13.01 12.82
C VAL A 446 30.31 11.55 13.29
N ARG A 447 29.18 11.11 13.81
CA ARG A 447 28.96 9.70 14.16
C ARG A 447 28.08 9.06 13.11
N ILE A 448 28.50 7.92 12.59
CA ILE A 448 27.77 7.12 11.62
C ILE A 448 27.52 5.77 12.29
N ASN A 449 26.25 5.42 12.52
CA ASN A 449 25.87 4.21 13.24
C ASN A 449 24.83 3.41 12.45
N ASN A 450 25.14 2.19 12.05
CA ASN A 450 24.17 1.30 11.38
C ASN A 450 23.63 0.22 12.32
N LYS A 451 23.70 0.45 13.64
CA LYS A 451 23.41 -0.48 14.74
C LYS A 451 24.33 -1.70 14.84
N VAL A 452 25.16 -1.95 13.84
CA VAL A 452 26.19 -3.01 13.84
C VAL A 452 27.56 -2.41 14.14
N TYR A 453 27.86 -1.25 13.55
CA TYR A 453 29.10 -0.51 13.70
C TYR A 453 28.80 0.96 13.98
N THR A 454 29.62 1.59 14.81
CA THR A 454 29.62 3.05 15.01
C THR A 454 30.97 3.60 14.61
N MET A 455 31.00 4.35 13.51
CA MET A 455 32.15 5.11 13.07
C MET A 455 32.10 6.51 13.66
N LYS A 456 33.21 6.96 14.25
CA LYS A 456 33.37 8.34 14.72
C LYS A 456 34.44 9.02 13.89
N LEU A 457 34.03 10.02 13.12
CA LEU A 457 34.89 10.80 12.25
C LEU A 457 35.16 12.15 12.90
N LYS A 458 36.41 12.47 13.22
CA LYS A 458 36.82 13.74 13.81
C LYS A 458 37.49 14.63 12.77
N VAL A 459 37.21 15.93 12.82
CA VAL A 459 37.84 16.92 11.93
C VAL A 459 39.31 17.11 12.34
N GLY A 460 40.23 17.05 11.36
CA GLY A 460 41.66 17.30 11.55
C GLY A 460 42.29 17.96 10.31
N PRO A 461 43.34 18.79 10.48
CA PRO A 461 43.94 19.52 9.36
C PRO A 461 44.76 18.61 8.43
N GLY A 462 44.43 18.63 7.14
CA GLY A 462 45.26 18.19 6.02
C GLY A 462 45.17 16.71 5.61
N SER A 463 44.70 16.44 4.39
CA SER A 463 45.06 15.26 3.59
C SER A 463 44.39 15.34 2.21
N TYR A 464 45.12 15.65 1.14
CA TYR A 464 44.57 15.64 -0.22
C TYR A 464 44.68 14.24 -0.84
N GLU A 465 43.52 13.72 -1.29
CA GLU A 465 43.29 12.57 -2.19
C GLU A 465 43.84 11.19 -1.79
N LEU A 466 42.92 10.23 -1.57
CA LEU A 466 43.12 8.77 -1.68
C LEU A 466 41.74 8.08 -1.68
N ASP A 467 41.57 7.05 -2.52
CA ASP A 467 40.42 6.13 -2.46
C ASP A 467 40.52 5.31 -1.17
N TYR A 468 39.48 5.35 -0.34
CA TYR A 468 39.45 4.63 0.94
C TYR A 468 38.56 3.40 0.85
N SER A 469 39.16 2.23 1.10
CA SER A 469 38.44 1.10 1.67
C SER A 469 38.59 1.16 3.20
N LEU A 470 37.49 1.10 3.92
CA LEU A 470 37.48 1.00 5.37
C LEU A 470 37.33 -0.48 5.72
N SER A 471 38.44 -1.11 6.08
CA SER A 471 38.45 -2.47 6.60
C SER A 471 38.12 -2.44 8.09
N ILE A 472 37.04 -3.12 8.48
CA ILE A 472 36.68 -3.35 9.88
C ILE A 472 36.93 -4.83 10.18
N VAL A 473 37.82 -5.10 11.12
CA VAL A 473 37.95 -6.43 11.74
C VAL A 473 37.15 -6.39 13.04
N ASN A 474 36.09 -7.19 13.12
CA ASN A 474 35.29 -7.29 14.32
C ASN A 474 36.01 -8.16 15.40
N GLY A 475 35.59 -8.08 16.66
CA GLY A 475 36.17 -8.83 17.78
C GLY A 475 36.06 -10.36 17.66
N ASP A 476 35.30 -10.85 16.69
CA ASP A 476 35.18 -12.25 16.25
C ASP A 476 36.10 -12.61 15.08
N ARG A 477 37.04 -11.73 14.68
CA ARG A 477 37.96 -11.85 13.53
C ARG A 477 37.30 -11.83 12.15
N ARG A 478 36.04 -11.39 12.03
CA ARG A 478 35.42 -11.17 10.72
C ARG A 478 36.00 -9.93 10.06
N HIS A 479 36.37 -10.03 8.79
CA HIS A 479 36.92 -8.94 8.01
C HIS A 479 35.84 -8.40 7.07
N THR A 480 35.42 -7.16 7.30
CA THR A 480 34.46 -6.47 6.44
C THR A 480 35.17 -5.31 5.73
N GLU A 481 35.23 -5.34 4.40
CA GLU A 481 35.71 -4.21 3.62
C GLU A 481 34.53 -3.33 3.20
N TYR A 482 34.54 -2.09 3.66
CA TYR A 482 33.64 -1.04 3.18
C TYR A 482 34.34 -0.27 2.07
N ALA A 483 33.75 -0.23 0.89
CA ALA A 483 34.16 0.72 -0.14
C ALA A 483 33.43 2.04 0.11
N LEU A 484 34.17 3.13 0.33
CA LEU A 484 33.56 4.45 0.48
C LEU A 484 33.67 5.18 -0.86
N PHE A 485 32.60 5.14 -1.66
CA PHE A 485 32.50 5.90 -2.91
C PHE A 485 31.78 7.24 -2.68
N GLY A 486 32.41 8.33 -3.10
CA GLY A 486 31.80 9.66 -3.15
C GLY A 486 32.07 10.58 -1.95
N TYR A 487 33.31 10.65 -1.47
CA TYR A 487 33.67 11.72 -0.53
C TYR A 487 33.90 13.04 -1.26
N ASP A 488 33.01 14.00 -1.00
CA ASP A 488 33.23 15.39 -1.33
C ASP A 488 33.74 16.15 -0.11
N VAL A 489 34.59 17.15 -0.36
CA VAL A 489 35.30 17.90 0.67
C VAL A 489 34.33 18.84 1.39
N LEU A 490 33.98 18.53 2.63
CA LEU A 490 33.12 19.40 3.45
C LEU A 490 33.92 20.54 4.08
N ARG A 491 33.49 21.78 3.83
CA ARG A 491 34.05 22.99 4.45
C ARG A 491 33.35 23.26 5.77
N PHE A 492 34.09 23.28 6.88
CA PHE A 492 33.60 23.57 8.22
C PHE A 492 34.29 24.81 8.80
N SER A 493 33.78 25.36 9.90
CA SER A 493 34.45 26.43 10.64
C SER A 493 35.76 25.91 11.23
N GLY A 494 36.87 26.06 10.50
CA GLY A 494 38.20 25.63 10.93
C GLY A 494 38.96 24.75 9.93
N GLY A 495 38.36 24.35 8.80
CA GLY A 495 39.09 23.59 7.77
C GLY A 495 38.22 22.75 6.84
N TYR A 496 38.88 21.80 6.17
CA TYR A 496 38.28 20.81 5.30
C TYR A 496 38.23 19.45 6.01
N TRP A 497 37.16 18.70 5.77
CA TRP A 497 36.98 17.35 6.27
C TRP A 497 37.75 16.32 5.42
N PHE A 498 38.41 15.35 6.07
CA PHE A 498 38.97 14.15 5.43
C PHE A 498 38.77 12.92 6.33
N PRO A 499 38.43 11.74 5.80
CA PRO A 499 38.38 10.52 6.57
C PRO A 499 39.83 10.06 6.84
N LYS A 500 40.21 9.93 8.10
CA LYS A 500 41.56 9.49 8.47
C LYS A 500 41.62 7.96 8.38
N ARG A 501 42.65 7.41 7.71
CA ARG A 501 42.99 5.98 7.77
C ARG A 501 43.05 5.54 9.24
N LEU A 502 42.29 4.51 9.60
CA LEU A 502 42.38 3.91 10.93
C LEU A 502 43.81 3.40 11.14
N PRO A 503 44.46 3.70 12.28
CA PRO A 503 45.75 3.12 12.60
C PRO A 503 45.59 1.59 12.66
N TYR A 504 46.55 0.90 12.03
CA TYR A 504 46.73 -0.56 12.09
C TYR A 504 46.74 -1.10 13.52
#